data_AF-A0A833LJV4-F1
#
_entry.id   AF-A0A833LJV4-F1
#
_cell.length_a   1.000
_cell.length_b   1.000
_cell.length_c   1.000
_cell.angle_alpha   90.00
_cell.angle_beta   90.00
_cell.angle_gamma   90.00
#
_symmetry.space_group_name_H-M   'P 1'
#
loop_
_entity.id
_entity.type
_entity.pdbx_description
1 polymer ?
#
loop_
_entity_poly.entity_id
_entity_poly.type
_entity_poly.pdbx_seq_one_letter_code
_entity_poly.pdbx_strand_id
1 'polypeptide(L)'
;MTVINRFLSIMAWCDDQGASRLFGWSGNPVPVEVSRPNLGSSVTSPYIFDRKIPASEEACRALALYREARTAQQSGFISYAVLNYYKIIELRHPNNPKRWFRENFPPPDTDGGDLKMFNNLRGDTPPEDYIHKSCRIAVAHASPDSKSDPDEVDELQRLHLAADIMRMLARRFVEKEFAISDVMFSGD
;
A
#
# COMPACT_ATOMS: atom_id res chain seq x y z
N MET A 1 2.98 13.40 -19.25
CA MET A 1 2.11 12.19 -19.13
C MET A 1 1.99 11.70 -17.69
N THR A 2 1.94 12.62 -16.71
CA THR A 2 1.88 12.35 -15.26
C THR A 2 0.46 12.45 -14.71
N VAL A 3 -0.44 13.19 -15.38
CA VAL A 3 -1.82 13.45 -14.95
C VAL A 3 -2.64 12.16 -14.83
N ILE A 4 -2.61 11.28 -15.84
CA ILE A 4 -3.33 10.00 -15.82
C ILE A 4 -2.86 9.15 -14.63
N ASN A 5 -1.55 9.03 -14.41
CA ASN A 5 -1.04 8.28 -13.27
C ASN A 5 -1.45 8.91 -11.94
N ARG A 6 -1.46 10.25 -11.81
CA ARG A 6 -1.94 10.91 -10.60
C ARG A 6 -3.43 10.64 -10.35
N PHE A 7 -4.25 10.67 -11.41
CA PHE A 7 -5.66 10.27 -11.34
C PHE A 7 -5.81 8.82 -10.85
N LEU A 8 -5.09 7.86 -11.44
CA LEU A 8 -5.09 6.47 -11.00
C LEU A 8 -4.66 6.31 -9.53
N SER A 9 -3.71 7.12 -9.06
CA SER A 9 -3.29 7.11 -7.65
C SER A 9 -4.41 7.55 -6.72
N ILE A 10 -5.21 8.55 -7.10
CA ILE A 10 -6.34 9.00 -6.28
C ILE A 10 -7.46 7.97 -6.30
N MET A 11 -7.74 7.35 -7.45
CA MET A 11 -8.72 6.27 -7.51
C MET A 11 -8.33 5.09 -6.62
N ALA A 12 -7.07 4.65 -6.72
CA ALA A 12 -6.55 3.56 -5.89
C ALA A 12 -6.60 3.88 -4.39
N TRP A 13 -6.43 5.15 -4.04
CA TRP A 13 -6.56 5.62 -2.67
C TRP A 13 -8.00 5.55 -2.16
N CYS A 14 -8.98 6.00 -2.97
CA CYS A 14 -10.39 6.03 -2.56
C CYS A 14 -11.02 4.62 -2.52
N ASP A 15 -10.76 3.79 -3.53
CA ASP A 15 -11.35 2.44 -3.62
C ASP A 15 -10.57 1.35 -2.88
N ASP A 16 -9.37 1.68 -2.39
CA ASP A 16 -8.42 0.72 -1.85
C ASP A 16 -8.10 -0.45 -2.80
N GLN A 17 -8.12 -0.19 -4.11
CA GLN A 17 -7.80 -1.15 -5.16
C GLN A 17 -6.51 -0.75 -5.89
N GLY A 18 -5.80 -1.75 -6.42
CA GLY A 18 -4.68 -1.50 -7.33
C GLY A 18 -5.17 -0.84 -8.62
N ALA A 19 -4.36 0.05 -9.16
CA ALA A 19 -4.61 0.68 -10.45
C ALA A 19 -3.29 0.75 -11.22
N SER A 20 -3.19 -0.01 -12.31
CA SER A 20 -1.99 -0.05 -13.14
C SER A 20 -2.30 0.39 -14.56
N ARG A 21 -1.40 1.21 -15.11
CA ARG A 21 -1.40 1.48 -16.54
C ARG A 21 -0.56 0.41 -17.22
N LEU A 22 -1.20 -0.55 -17.87
CA LEU A 22 -0.50 -1.54 -18.68
C LEU A 22 0.05 -0.90 -19.96
N PHE A 23 1.05 -1.54 -20.57
CA PHE A 23 1.55 -1.14 -21.88
C PHE A 23 0.48 -1.47 -22.94
N GLY A 24 -0.03 -0.43 -23.60
CA GLY A 24 -0.97 -0.59 -24.70
C GLY A 24 -1.64 0.73 -25.04
N TRP A 25 -1.75 0.98 -26.34
CA TRP A 25 -2.68 1.97 -26.89
C TRP A 25 -3.73 1.17 -27.65
N SER A 26 -4.98 1.19 -27.22
CA SER A 26 -6.08 0.78 -28.07
C SER A 26 -6.67 2.03 -28.70
N GLY A 27 -6.64 2.10 -30.02
CA GLY A 27 -7.16 3.23 -30.78
C GLY A 27 -7.44 2.80 -32.20
N ASN A 28 -8.59 2.16 -32.40
CA ASN A 28 -9.26 2.21 -33.69
C ASN A 28 -10.03 3.56 -33.71
N PRO A 29 -10.14 4.30 -34.83
CA PRO A 29 -11.01 5.50 -34.94
C PRO A 29 -12.46 5.25 -34.50
N VAL A 30 -12.89 3.98 -34.45
CA VAL A 30 -14.12 3.55 -33.81
C VAL A 30 -13.82 3.11 -32.38
N PRO A 31 -14.44 3.73 -31.35
CA PRO A 31 -14.34 3.23 -29.98
C PRO A 31 -14.81 1.77 -29.94
N VAL A 32 -13.86 0.85 -29.77
CA VAL A 32 -14.13 -0.57 -29.55
C VAL A 32 -13.76 -0.90 -28.13
N GLU A 33 -14.63 -1.65 -27.46
CA GLU A 33 -14.35 -2.13 -26.12
C GLU A 33 -13.09 -3.00 -26.15
N VAL A 34 -12.04 -2.60 -25.42
CA VAL A 34 -10.89 -3.47 -25.22
C VAL A 34 -11.38 -4.62 -24.36
N SER A 35 -11.36 -5.83 -24.92
CA SER A 35 -11.67 -7.03 -24.17
C SER A 35 -10.83 -7.05 -22.90
N ARG A 36 -11.50 -6.88 -21.75
CA ARG A 36 -10.83 -6.93 -20.46
C ARG A 36 -10.24 -8.34 -20.31
N PRO A 37 -9.04 -8.48 -19.72
CA PRO A 37 -8.57 -9.79 -19.31
C PRO A 37 -9.65 -10.41 -18.40
N ASN A 38 -10.02 -11.65 -18.71
CA ASN A 38 -11.11 -12.36 -18.03
C ASN A 38 -10.67 -12.78 -16.62
N LEU A 39 -10.68 -11.80 -15.70
CA LEU A 39 -10.31 -11.94 -14.29
C LEU A 39 -11.55 -12.04 -13.38
N GLY A 40 -12.71 -12.48 -13.89
CA GLY A 40 -13.94 -12.60 -13.08
C GLY A 40 -14.58 -11.27 -12.68
N SER A 41 -14.40 -10.22 -13.50
CA SER A 41 -14.99 -8.87 -13.47
C SER A 41 -15.54 -8.35 -12.12
N SER A 42 -14.84 -7.36 -11.53
CA SER A 42 -15.53 -6.31 -10.79
C SER A 42 -15.88 -5.18 -11.77
N VAL A 43 -17.16 -4.79 -11.80
CA VAL A 43 -17.58 -3.52 -12.40
C VAL A 43 -17.35 -2.48 -11.32
N THR A 44 -16.44 -1.54 -11.55
CA THR A 44 -16.37 -0.36 -10.71
C THR A 44 -17.69 0.40 -10.80
N SER A 45 -18.22 0.80 -9.65
CA SER A 45 -19.40 1.65 -9.54
C SER A 45 -19.23 2.91 -10.41
N PRO A 46 -20.31 3.51 -10.97
CA PRO A 46 -20.21 4.78 -11.68
C PRO A 46 -19.43 5.81 -10.85
N TYR A 47 -18.27 6.22 -11.38
CA TYR A 47 -17.40 7.21 -10.75
C TYR A 47 -18.00 8.60 -10.91
N ILE A 48 -18.74 9.03 -9.90
CA ILE A 48 -18.94 10.45 -9.62
C ILE A 48 -17.78 10.82 -8.69
N PHE A 49 -16.92 11.73 -9.13
CA PHE A 49 -15.62 11.97 -8.50
C PHE A 49 -15.36 13.48 -8.49
N ASP A 50 -15.18 14.08 -7.31
CA ASP A 50 -14.95 15.52 -7.14
C ASP A 50 -13.56 15.87 -6.58
N ARG A 51 -12.73 14.85 -6.39
CA ARG A 51 -11.39 14.95 -5.79
C ARG A 51 -10.42 15.68 -6.69
N LYS A 52 -9.54 16.46 -6.07
CA LYS A 52 -8.46 17.16 -6.78
C LYS A 52 -7.15 16.42 -6.62
N ILE A 53 -6.24 16.69 -7.55
CA ILE A 53 -4.86 16.24 -7.43
C ILE A 53 -4.20 17.06 -6.31
N PRO A 54 -3.62 16.42 -5.27
CA PRO A 54 -2.93 17.14 -4.21
C PRO A 54 -1.85 18.06 -4.78
N ALA A 55 -1.78 19.29 -4.29
CA ALA A 55 -0.78 20.25 -4.74
C ALA A 55 0.66 19.86 -4.33
N SER A 56 0.80 19.16 -3.19
CA SER A 56 2.09 18.71 -2.69
C SER A 56 2.65 17.55 -3.51
N GLU A 57 3.91 17.67 -3.92
CA GLU A 57 4.62 16.61 -4.64
C GLU A 57 4.85 15.38 -3.75
N GLU A 58 5.15 15.58 -2.46
CA GLU A 58 5.28 14.48 -1.50
C GLU A 58 3.96 13.72 -1.33
N ALA A 59 2.84 14.45 -1.26
CA ALA A 59 1.53 13.84 -1.15
C ALA A 59 1.18 13.04 -2.42
N CYS A 60 1.45 13.60 -3.60
CA CYS A 60 1.34 12.86 -4.86
C CYS A 60 2.20 11.59 -4.88
N ARG A 61 3.43 11.67 -4.34
CA ARG A 61 4.35 10.53 -4.25
C ARG A 61 3.85 9.48 -3.27
N ALA A 62 3.29 9.88 -2.12
CA ALA A 62 2.69 8.97 -1.15
C ALA A 62 1.53 8.18 -1.79
N LEU A 63 0.62 8.86 -2.49
CA LEU A 63 -0.48 8.19 -3.21
C LEU A 63 0.03 7.28 -4.34
N ALA A 64 1.10 7.66 -5.03
CA ALA A 64 1.72 6.82 -6.05
C ALA A 64 2.34 5.54 -5.46
N LEU A 65 3.07 5.65 -4.35
CA LEU A 65 3.61 4.50 -3.62
C LEU A 65 2.48 3.61 -3.07
N TYR A 66 1.40 4.21 -2.57
CA TYR A 66 0.23 3.47 -2.10
C TYR A 66 -0.40 2.64 -3.21
N ARG A 67 -0.65 3.26 -4.38
CA ARG A 67 -1.17 2.57 -5.56
C ARG A 67 -0.27 1.43 -6.02
N GLU A 68 1.05 1.65 -6.05
CA GLU A 68 2.01 0.58 -6.39
C GLU A 68 1.97 -0.56 -5.39
N ALA A 69 1.92 -0.26 -4.09
CA ALA A 69 1.80 -1.27 -3.04
C ALA A 69 0.51 -2.09 -3.17
N ARG A 70 -0.65 -1.44 -3.41
CA ARG A 70 -1.93 -2.13 -3.65
C ARG A 70 -1.88 -3.03 -4.88
N THR A 71 -1.34 -2.51 -5.98
CA THR A 71 -1.19 -3.27 -7.22
C THR A 71 -0.31 -4.50 -7.00
N ALA A 72 0.81 -4.34 -6.30
CA ALA A 72 1.73 -5.42 -5.99
C ALA A 72 1.10 -6.48 -5.09
N GLN A 73 0.40 -6.07 -4.04
CA GLN A 73 -0.30 -6.96 -3.11
C GLN A 73 -1.35 -7.82 -3.84
N GLN A 74 -2.14 -7.21 -4.72
CA GLN A 74 -3.16 -7.90 -5.52
C GLN A 74 -2.56 -8.82 -6.59
N SER A 75 -1.35 -8.51 -7.06
CA SER A 75 -0.64 -9.30 -8.08
C SER A 75 0.26 -10.38 -7.46
N GLY A 76 0.24 -10.58 -6.15
CA GLY A 76 1.05 -11.58 -5.45
C GLY A 76 2.50 -11.19 -5.18
N PHE A 77 2.93 -9.98 -5.55
CA PHE A 77 4.28 -9.45 -5.25
C PHE A 77 4.34 -8.87 -3.83
N ILE A 78 4.13 -9.72 -2.83
CA ILE A 78 3.84 -9.30 -1.46
C ILE A 78 5.01 -8.58 -0.78
N SER A 79 6.25 -9.03 -1.02
CA SER A 79 7.47 -8.37 -0.55
C SER A 79 7.57 -6.92 -1.05
N TYR A 80 7.30 -6.71 -2.34
CA TYR A 80 7.30 -5.38 -2.95
C TYR A 80 6.17 -4.49 -2.39
N ALA A 81 5.01 -5.07 -2.07
CA ALA A 81 3.93 -4.33 -1.41
C ALA A 81 4.35 -3.81 -0.03
N VAL A 82 4.88 -4.69 0.83
CA VAL A 82 5.37 -4.35 2.17
C VAL A 82 6.39 -3.20 2.12
N LEU A 83 7.37 -3.29 1.20
CA LEU A 83 8.39 -2.26 1.04
C LEU A 83 7.82 -0.91 0.59
N ASN A 84 6.84 -0.89 -0.32
CA ASN A 84 6.25 0.37 -0.78
C ASN A 84 5.35 1.03 0.28
N TYR A 85 4.62 0.25 1.09
CA TYR A 85 3.94 0.83 2.24
C TYR A 85 4.92 1.43 3.24
N TYR A 86 6.04 0.74 3.52
CA TYR A 86 7.06 1.27 4.41
C TYR A 86 7.65 2.60 3.90
N LYS A 87 7.95 2.69 2.60
CA LYS A 87 8.49 3.91 1.96
C LYS A 87 7.57 5.13 2.13
N ILE A 88 6.26 4.94 2.24
CA ILE A 88 5.32 6.05 2.48
C ILE A 88 5.66 6.77 3.79
N ILE A 89 5.97 6.02 4.85
CA ILE A 89 6.35 6.57 6.16
C ILE A 89 7.75 7.23 6.07
N GLU A 90 8.67 6.63 5.31
CA GLU A 90 10.01 7.20 5.08
C GLU A 90 9.99 8.57 4.40
N LEU A 91 8.90 8.96 3.70
CA LEU A 91 8.79 10.26 3.05
C LEU A 91 8.98 11.43 4.02
N ARG A 92 8.39 11.36 5.22
CA ARG A 92 8.58 12.39 6.27
C ARG A 92 9.45 11.97 7.44
N HIS A 93 9.71 10.68 7.57
CA HIS A 93 10.58 10.14 8.63
C HIS A 93 11.76 9.35 8.04
N PRO A 94 12.58 9.93 7.15
CA PRO A 94 13.64 9.17 6.46
C PRO A 94 14.71 8.64 7.43
N ASN A 95 15.02 9.40 8.49
CA ASN A 95 16.06 9.05 9.45
C ASN A 95 15.55 8.25 10.65
N ASN A 96 14.25 8.29 10.94
CA ASN A 96 13.68 7.63 12.11
C ASN A 96 12.22 7.20 11.90
N PRO A 97 11.95 6.29 10.94
CA PRO A 97 10.61 5.77 10.70
C PRO A 97 10.07 4.95 11.89
N LYS A 98 10.98 4.32 12.66
CA LYS A 98 10.63 3.51 13.85
C LYS A 98 9.89 4.32 14.90
N ARG A 99 10.30 5.58 15.12
CA ARG A 99 9.59 6.49 16.03
C ARG A 99 8.13 6.66 15.64
N TRP A 100 7.85 6.88 14.36
CA TRP A 100 6.48 7.05 13.88
C TRP A 100 5.65 5.79 14.10
N PHE A 101 6.22 4.61 13.80
CA PHE A 101 5.54 3.34 14.06
C PHE A 101 5.20 3.18 15.54
N ARG A 102 6.15 3.39 16.44
CA ARG A 102 5.92 3.29 17.89
C ARG A 102 4.78 4.21 18.37
N GLU A 103 4.69 5.42 17.83
CA GLU A 103 3.69 6.43 18.23
C GLU A 103 2.31 6.20 17.59
N ASN A 104 2.23 5.46 16.48
CA ASN A 104 0.99 5.26 15.72
C ASN A 104 0.51 3.81 15.63
N PHE A 105 1.29 2.85 16.14
CA PHE A 105 0.87 1.45 16.17
C PHE A 105 -0.37 1.29 17.07
N PRO A 106 -1.41 0.57 16.62
CA PRO A 106 -2.61 0.38 17.42
C PRO A 106 -2.32 -0.36 18.74
N PRO A 107 -3.05 -0.07 19.82
CA PRO A 107 -2.98 -0.84 21.05
C PRO A 107 -3.25 -2.35 20.82
N PRO A 108 -2.69 -3.25 21.64
CA PRO A 108 -2.89 -4.70 21.51
C PRO A 108 -4.35 -5.14 21.54
N ASP A 109 -5.19 -4.42 22.30
CA ASP A 109 -6.62 -4.73 22.49
C ASP A 109 -7.51 -4.22 21.36
N THR A 110 -6.93 -3.60 20.33
CA THR A 110 -7.70 -3.15 19.16
C THR A 110 -8.28 -4.36 18.43
N ASP A 111 -9.59 -4.34 18.19
CA ASP A 111 -10.24 -5.43 17.48
C ASP A 111 -9.81 -5.49 16.01
N GLY A 112 -9.41 -6.69 15.59
CA GLY A 112 -8.96 -7.00 14.24
C GLY A 112 -8.23 -8.34 14.21
N GLY A 113 -8.68 -9.28 13.37
CA GLY A 113 -8.08 -10.60 13.27
C GLY A 113 -6.60 -10.53 12.90
N ASP A 114 -6.28 -9.71 11.90
CA ASP A 114 -4.91 -9.55 11.40
C ASP A 114 -3.98 -8.92 12.44
N LEU A 115 -4.45 -7.92 13.19
CA LEU A 115 -3.64 -7.29 14.23
C LEU A 115 -3.33 -8.25 15.38
N LYS A 116 -4.30 -9.09 15.78
CA LYS A 116 -4.09 -10.13 16.79
C LYS A 116 -3.07 -11.17 16.30
N MET A 117 -3.20 -11.63 15.06
CA MET A 117 -2.21 -12.54 14.45
C MET A 117 -0.82 -11.90 14.37
N PHE A 118 -0.73 -10.62 14.00
CA PHE A 118 0.54 -9.92 13.87
C PHE A 118 1.22 -9.74 15.23
N ASN A 119 0.45 -9.40 16.27
CA ASN A 119 0.93 -9.33 17.64
C ASN A 119 1.45 -10.69 18.14
N ASN A 120 0.79 -11.79 17.77
CA ASN A 120 1.28 -13.13 18.10
C ASN A 120 2.61 -13.45 17.39
N LEU A 121 2.74 -13.11 16.10
CA LEU A 121 3.97 -13.37 15.32
C LEU A 121 5.17 -12.58 15.81
N ARG A 122 4.98 -11.33 16.27
CA ARG A 122 6.10 -10.54 16.82
C ARG A 122 6.53 -10.98 18.23
N GLY A 123 5.64 -11.66 18.96
CA GLY A 123 5.85 -12.01 20.37
C GLY A 123 6.17 -10.77 21.22
N ASP A 124 7.25 -10.83 21.98
CA ASP A 124 7.70 -9.73 22.84
C ASP A 124 8.44 -8.61 22.10
N THR A 125 8.73 -8.78 20.81
CA THR A 125 9.47 -7.78 20.02
C THR A 125 8.62 -6.52 19.85
N PRO A 126 9.12 -5.32 20.20
CA PRO A 126 8.38 -4.07 19.97
C PRO A 126 7.92 -3.93 18.50
N PRO A 127 6.70 -3.42 18.23
CA PRO A 127 6.17 -3.36 16.86
C PRO A 127 7.09 -2.63 15.88
N GLU A 128 7.68 -1.51 16.29
CA GLU A 128 8.60 -0.72 15.47
C GLU A 128 9.90 -1.47 15.13
N ASP A 129 10.36 -2.33 16.03
CA ASP A 129 11.55 -3.15 15.83
C ASP A 129 11.25 -4.31 14.88
N TYR A 130 10.11 -4.97 15.09
CA TYR A 130 9.66 -6.07 14.25
C TYR A 130 9.38 -5.60 12.82
N ILE A 131 8.67 -4.48 12.64
CA ILE A 131 8.42 -3.90 11.32
C ILE A 131 9.75 -3.53 10.63
N HIS A 132 10.67 -2.87 11.35
CA HIS A 132 11.93 -2.47 10.74
C HIS A 132 12.81 -3.66 10.34
N LYS A 133 12.98 -4.65 11.22
CA LYS A 133 13.83 -5.81 10.93
C LYS A 133 13.17 -6.78 9.94
N SER A 134 11.95 -7.23 10.24
CA SER A 134 11.30 -8.33 9.53
C SER A 134 10.52 -7.88 8.29
N CYS A 135 10.10 -6.62 8.19
CA CYS A 135 9.33 -6.11 7.04
C CYS A 135 10.17 -5.22 6.12
N ARG A 136 11.17 -4.50 6.63
CA ARG A 136 12.03 -3.61 5.82
C ARG A 136 13.39 -4.21 5.49
N ILE A 137 14.13 -4.72 6.47
CA ILE A 137 15.48 -5.25 6.23
C ILE A 137 15.43 -6.63 5.58
N ALA A 138 14.70 -7.59 6.17
CA ALA A 138 14.62 -8.96 5.66
C ALA A 138 14.05 -9.08 4.27
N VAL A 139 13.10 -8.22 3.93
CA VAL A 139 12.45 -8.22 2.62
C VAL A 139 13.33 -7.56 1.55
N ALA A 140 14.16 -6.59 1.93
CA ALA A 140 14.99 -5.83 0.98
C ALA A 140 16.39 -6.42 0.78
N HIS A 141 16.88 -7.24 1.70
CA HIS A 141 18.25 -7.71 1.72
C HIS A 141 18.31 -9.23 1.88
N ALA A 142 18.99 -9.89 0.94
CA ALA A 142 19.36 -11.30 1.05
C ALA A 142 20.66 -11.43 1.86
N SER A 143 20.58 -11.21 3.17
CA SER A 143 21.73 -11.40 4.08
C SER A 143 21.60 -12.71 4.86
N PRO A 144 22.71 -13.34 5.28
CA PRO A 144 22.65 -14.59 6.07
C PRO A 144 21.81 -14.48 7.34
N ASP A 145 21.77 -13.29 7.95
CA ASP A 145 21.05 -12.97 9.18
C ASP A 145 19.62 -12.48 8.94
N SER A 146 19.21 -12.31 7.68
CA SER A 146 17.91 -11.75 7.29
C SER A 146 17.34 -12.56 6.14
N LYS A 147 16.62 -13.63 6.48
CA LYS A 147 16.10 -14.62 5.54
C LYS A 147 14.61 -14.36 5.30
N SER A 148 14.31 -13.71 4.18
CA SER A 148 12.97 -13.76 3.58
C SER A 148 13.09 -14.68 2.38
N ASP A 149 12.52 -15.88 2.47
CA ASP A 149 12.50 -16.86 1.39
C ASP A 149 11.10 -16.91 0.76
N PRO A 150 10.93 -16.51 -0.52
CA PRO A 150 9.63 -16.54 -1.18
C PRO A 150 9.08 -17.96 -1.41
N ASP A 151 9.89 -19.00 -1.29
CA ASP A 151 9.44 -20.40 -1.41
C ASP A 151 8.95 -20.97 -0.06
N GLU A 152 9.18 -20.28 1.05
CA GLU A 152 8.69 -20.70 2.39
C GLU A 152 7.24 -20.23 2.63
N VAL A 153 6.33 -21.18 2.86
CA VAL A 153 4.90 -20.90 3.06
C VAL A 153 4.64 -20.03 4.28
N ASP A 154 5.34 -20.27 5.39
CA ASP A 154 5.20 -19.49 6.62
C ASP A 154 5.65 -18.03 6.41
N GLU A 155 6.69 -17.83 5.61
CA GLU A 155 7.18 -16.50 5.23
C GLU A 155 6.16 -15.77 4.35
N LEU A 156 5.57 -16.45 3.37
CA LEU A 156 4.50 -15.88 2.55
C LEU A 156 3.30 -15.45 3.41
N GLN A 157 2.84 -16.31 4.32
CA GLN A 157 1.74 -15.97 5.25
C GLN A 157 2.09 -14.75 6.12
N ARG A 158 3.30 -14.73 6.69
CA ARG A 158 3.80 -13.61 7.48
C ARG A 158 3.84 -12.32 6.67
N LEU A 159 4.28 -12.36 5.41
CA LEU A 159 4.36 -11.19 4.54
C LEU A 159 2.98 -10.69 4.12
N HIS A 160 2.02 -11.58 3.87
CA HIS A 160 0.64 -11.19 3.62
C HIS A 160 0.05 -10.43 4.80
N LEU A 161 0.21 -10.99 6.00
CA LEU A 161 -0.22 -10.33 7.23
C LEU A 161 0.49 -8.99 7.45
N ALA A 162 1.80 -8.95 7.24
CA ALA A 162 2.58 -7.73 7.33
C ALA A 162 2.09 -6.68 6.31
N ALA A 163 1.74 -7.06 5.09
CA ALA A 163 1.23 -6.14 4.08
C ALA A 163 -0.11 -5.52 4.51
N ASP A 164 -1.00 -6.26 5.16
CA ASP A 164 -2.27 -5.73 5.65
C ASP A 164 -2.08 -4.74 6.81
N ILE A 165 -1.20 -5.05 7.75
CA ILE A 165 -0.83 -4.13 8.83
C ILE A 165 -0.13 -2.88 8.27
N MET A 166 0.78 -3.05 7.32
CA MET A 166 1.49 -1.94 6.69
C MET A 166 0.56 -1.08 5.83
N ARG A 167 -0.43 -1.66 5.16
CA ARG A 167 -1.48 -0.92 4.43
C ARG A 167 -2.28 -0.05 5.39
N MET A 168 -2.77 -0.60 6.50
CA MET A 168 -3.50 0.14 7.52
C MET A 168 -2.66 1.32 8.08
N LEU A 169 -1.40 1.06 8.41
CA LEU A 169 -0.48 2.10 8.90
C LEU A 169 -0.20 3.17 7.84
N ALA A 170 -0.02 2.77 6.57
CA ALA A 170 0.16 3.71 5.46
C ALA A 170 -1.07 4.59 5.23
N ARG A 171 -2.30 4.04 5.34
CA ARG A 171 -3.52 4.85 5.24
C ARG A 171 -3.58 5.90 6.34
N ARG A 172 -3.39 5.45 7.59
CA ARG A 172 -3.34 6.34 8.75
C ARG A 172 -2.26 7.42 8.62
N PHE A 173 -1.10 7.09 8.04
CA PHE A 173 -0.05 8.05 7.75
C PHE A 173 -0.53 9.11 6.75
N VAL A 174 -1.07 8.69 5.61
CA VAL A 174 -1.50 9.61 4.55
C VAL A 174 -2.63 10.53 5.02
N GLU A 175 -3.61 9.99 5.74
CA GLU A 175 -4.71 10.76 6.34
C GLU A 175 -4.21 11.80 7.33
N LYS A 176 -3.32 11.42 8.27
CA LYS A 176 -2.84 12.33 9.32
C LYS A 176 -1.82 13.35 8.83
N GLU A 177 -0.86 12.91 8.03
CA GLU A 177 0.30 13.72 7.67
C GLU A 177 0.03 14.58 6.43
N PHE A 178 -0.69 14.05 5.44
CA PHE A 178 -1.02 14.80 4.24
C PHE A 178 -2.44 15.38 4.25
N ALA A 179 -3.25 15.10 5.27
CA ALA A 179 -4.64 15.55 5.39
C ALA A 179 -5.49 15.17 4.16
N ILE A 180 -5.27 13.96 3.64
CA ILE A 180 -5.96 13.45 2.45
C ILE A 180 -7.04 12.46 2.89
N SER A 181 -8.29 12.81 2.65
CA SER A 181 -9.45 11.92 2.84
C SER A 181 -9.47 10.81 1.78
N ASP A 182 -9.96 9.62 2.12
CA ASP A 182 -10.24 8.51 1.19
C ASP A 182 -11.68 8.52 0.66
N VAL A 183 -12.51 9.44 1.15
CA VAL A 183 -13.89 9.63 0.67
C VAL A 183 -13.88 10.25 -0.72
N MET A 184 -14.59 9.63 -1.67
CA MET A 184 -14.65 10.07 -3.08
C MET A 184 -15.25 11.46 -3.32
N PHE A 185 -15.98 11.99 -2.34
CA PHE A 185 -16.81 13.20 -2.44
C PHE A 185 -16.38 14.32 -1.48
N SER A 186 -15.14 14.28 -1.00
CA SER A 186 -14.68 15.26 0.00
C SER A 186 -14.21 16.59 -0.60
N GLY A 187 -14.06 16.70 -1.93
CA GLY A 187 -13.83 17.96 -2.66
C GLY A 187 -12.47 18.67 -2.44
N ASP A 188 -11.62 18.12 -1.57
CA ASP A 188 -10.21 18.46 -1.33
C ASP A 188 -9.26 18.00 -2.45
#